data_AF-A0AA42SQT3-F1
#
_entry.id   AF-A0AA42SQT3-F1
#
_cell.length_a   1.000
_cell.length_b   1.000
_cell.length_c   1.000
_cell.angle_alpha   90.00
_cell.angle_beta   90.00
_cell.angle_gamma   90.00
#
_symmetry.space_group_name_H-M   'P 1'
#
loop_
_entity.id
_entity.type
_entity.pdbx_description
1 polymer ?
#
loop_
_entity_poly.entity_id
_entity_poly.type
_entity_poly.pdbx_seq_one_letter_code
_entity_poly.pdbx_strand_id
1 'polypeptide(L)'
;MKTLCIYHANCADGFGAAWVVRQALGAKNVEFHSGHYGTPAPDVEGRDVIIVDFSYPYELLVLLGHQARSILIIDHHKTAAEALAQLPQAPASFAEWAPSTQRVGTVFDMSRSGAGLTWDYFNPGEPRPALINHIEDRDLWRFKLEGTREIQANLFSYPYDFDVWDLLMKQPIAAAITAGVAIERKHHKDVAELLRGSKRRMIIAGHDVPVANLPYIHSSDAGHLMAQGEPFAACYQDTTEHRYFSLRSSDEGLDVGEIAKQYGGGGHRNAAGFKVPFDHELCIPARILTCVYCGHEYPQDTPAAGHQVLTDHIRVCAEHPLRQAEQTILQLRNALAGLVGESTPQGLAQLEAGLRLVPMPATEKARMVEAIRALRDTSGLTASAVALA
;
A
#
# COMPACT_ATOMS: atom_id res chain seq x y z
N MET A 1 14.69 29.31 -28.27
CA MET A 1 13.70 28.48 -27.54
C MET A 1 13.79 28.80 -26.07
N LYS A 2 12.67 28.76 -25.33
CA LYS A 2 12.67 28.91 -23.88
C LYS A 2 13.34 27.71 -23.22
N THR A 3 14.04 27.94 -22.12
CA THR A 3 14.54 26.87 -21.24
C THR A 3 13.36 26.07 -20.71
N LEU A 4 13.48 24.75 -20.67
CA LEU A 4 12.47 23.86 -20.09
C LEU A 4 12.87 23.55 -18.65
N CYS A 5 12.02 23.90 -17.68
CA CYS A 5 12.18 23.49 -16.30
C CYS A 5 11.21 22.34 -16.01
N ILE A 6 11.76 21.15 -15.75
CA ILE A 6 11.02 19.97 -15.30
C ILE A 6 11.17 19.90 -13.78
N TYR A 7 10.08 19.82 -13.05
CA TYR A 7 10.11 19.82 -11.59
C TYR A 7 9.18 18.76 -11.01
N HIS A 8 9.49 18.25 -9.82
CA HIS A 8 8.61 17.28 -9.17
C HIS A 8 7.24 17.88 -8.84
N ALA A 9 6.19 17.18 -9.28
CA ALA A 9 4.82 17.66 -9.16
C ALA A 9 4.27 17.52 -7.73
N ASN A 10 3.32 18.40 -7.39
CA ASN A 10 2.48 18.30 -6.19
C ASN A 10 3.24 18.27 -4.84
N CYS A 11 4.45 18.82 -4.77
CA CYS A 11 5.16 19.05 -3.51
C CYS A 11 5.66 20.51 -3.41
N ALA A 12 5.83 20.99 -2.18
CA ALA A 12 6.37 22.33 -1.93
C ALA A 12 7.85 22.44 -2.32
N ASP A 13 8.61 21.34 -2.25
CA ASP A 13 10.03 21.34 -2.58
C ASP A 13 10.26 21.55 -4.08
N GLY A 14 9.69 20.67 -4.92
CA GLY A 14 9.75 20.78 -6.38
C GLY A 14 9.14 22.06 -6.93
N PHE A 15 8.00 22.53 -6.40
CA PHE A 15 7.45 23.81 -6.83
C PHE A 15 8.31 25.00 -6.35
N GLY A 16 8.88 24.92 -5.14
CA GLY A 16 9.84 25.90 -4.63
C GLY A 16 11.09 25.97 -5.51
N ALA A 17 11.64 24.82 -5.92
CA ALA A 17 12.77 24.74 -6.84
C ALA A 17 12.44 25.34 -8.22
N ALA A 18 11.27 25.03 -8.77
CA ALA A 18 10.79 25.65 -10.01
C ALA A 18 10.65 27.18 -9.87
N TRP A 19 10.16 27.65 -8.72
CA TRP A 19 10.06 29.09 -8.44
C TRP A 19 11.44 29.76 -8.41
N VAL A 20 12.47 29.11 -7.87
CA VAL A 20 13.85 29.62 -7.92
C VAL A 20 14.33 29.76 -9.37
N VAL A 21 14.10 28.75 -10.21
CA VAL A 21 14.47 28.81 -11.65
C VAL A 21 13.73 29.96 -12.35
N ARG A 22 12.43 30.14 -12.05
CA ARG A 22 11.62 31.26 -12.57
C ARG A 22 12.21 32.62 -12.19
N GLN A 23 12.64 32.77 -10.94
CA GLN A 23 13.27 34.00 -10.44
C GLN A 23 14.59 34.28 -11.14
N ALA A 24 15.48 33.29 -11.19
CA ALA A 24 16.83 33.48 -11.72
C ALA A 24 16.85 33.74 -13.24
N LEU A 25 16.00 33.06 -14.01
CA LEU A 25 15.97 33.18 -15.47
C LEU A 25 14.91 34.14 -16.00
N GLY A 26 13.93 34.50 -15.17
CA GLY A 26 12.78 35.32 -15.55
C GLY A 26 11.67 34.51 -16.22
N ALA A 27 10.42 34.74 -15.79
CA ALA A 27 9.23 33.98 -16.21
C ALA A 27 8.98 33.92 -17.74
N LYS A 28 9.46 34.91 -18.51
CA LYS A 28 9.31 34.93 -19.96
C LYS A 28 10.27 33.97 -20.68
N ASN A 29 11.35 33.55 -20.01
CA ASN A 29 12.43 32.76 -20.60
C ASN A 29 12.34 31.27 -20.29
N VAL A 30 11.42 30.88 -19.40
CA VAL A 30 11.25 29.50 -18.94
C VAL A 30 9.85 28.99 -19.27
N GLU A 31 9.78 27.72 -19.61
CA GLU A 31 8.56 26.93 -19.70
C GLU A 31 8.63 25.83 -18.64
N PHE A 32 7.52 25.58 -17.95
CA PHE A 32 7.48 24.68 -16.81
C PHE A 32 6.69 23.41 -17.13
N HIS A 33 7.23 22.27 -16.74
CA HIS A 33 6.61 20.96 -16.89
C HIS A 33 6.63 20.20 -15.56
N SER A 34 5.47 19.78 -15.08
CA SER A 34 5.35 19.01 -13.84
C SER A 34 5.64 17.53 -14.08
N GLY A 35 6.81 17.09 -13.60
CA GLY A 35 7.28 15.71 -13.69
C GLY A 35 6.60 14.80 -12.66
N HIS A 36 6.20 13.61 -13.12
CA HIS A 36 5.68 12.54 -12.28
C HIS A 36 6.49 11.26 -12.55
N TYR A 37 6.79 10.47 -11.52
CA TYR A 37 7.45 9.19 -11.73
C TYR A 37 6.56 8.26 -12.58
N GLY A 38 7.18 7.64 -13.59
CA GLY A 38 6.50 6.73 -14.52
C GLY A 38 5.77 7.40 -15.68
N THR A 39 5.78 8.75 -15.78
CA THR A 39 5.30 9.42 -16.99
C THR A 39 6.43 9.64 -17.98
N PRO A 40 6.14 9.64 -19.30
CA PRO A 40 7.15 9.97 -20.32
C PRO A 40 7.75 11.37 -20.10
N ALA A 41 9.00 11.55 -20.53
CA ALA A 41 9.61 12.87 -20.59
C ALA A 41 8.93 13.73 -21.67
N PRO A 42 8.83 15.07 -21.47
CA PRO A 42 8.37 15.99 -22.50
C PRO A 42 9.40 16.09 -23.65
N ASP A 43 9.03 16.77 -24.73
CA ASP A 43 9.96 17.07 -25.83
C ASP A 43 11.08 18.05 -25.37
N VAL A 44 12.32 17.59 -25.50
CA VAL A 44 13.53 18.31 -25.11
C VAL A 44 14.39 18.78 -26.29
N GLU A 45 14.01 18.43 -27.52
CA GLU A 45 14.87 18.58 -28.71
C GLU A 45 15.42 20.01 -28.86
N GLY A 46 16.74 20.14 -28.85
CA GLY A 46 17.45 21.43 -29.01
C GLY A 46 17.26 22.45 -27.88
N ARG A 47 16.61 22.09 -26.76
CA ARG A 47 16.34 22.99 -25.61
C ARG A 47 17.44 22.89 -24.55
N ASP A 48 17.63 23.95 -23.77
CA ASP A 48 18.25 23.81 -22.44
C ASP A 48 17.19 23.27 -21.50
N VAL A 49 17.51 22.21 -20.78
CA VAL A 49 16.63 21.54 -19.84
C VAL A 49 17.23 21.65 -18.44
N ILE A 50 16.40 22.05 -17.48
CA ILE A 50 16.75 22.09 -16.06
C ILE A 50 15.74 21.19 -15.35
N ILE A 51 16.23 20.15 -14.70
CA ILE A 51 15.42 19.21 -13.93
C ILE A 51 15.70 19.48 -12.45
N VAL A 52 14.68 19.78 -11.66
CA VAL A 52 14.81 20.13 -10.24
C VAL A 52 13.91 19.28 -9.36
N ASP A 53 14.45 18.86 -8.21
CA ASP A 53 13.75 17.99 -7.23
C ASP A 53 13.25 16.66 -7.84
N PHE A 54 13.81 16.26 -8.97
CA PHE A 54 13.33 15.14 -9.76
C PHE A 54 14.46 14.58 -10.62
N SER A 55 14.40 13.29 -10.94
CA SER A 55 15.31 12.68 -11.87
C SER A 55 14.66 11.52 -12.61
N TYR A 56 14.94 11.43 -13.91
CA TYR A 56 14.58 10.27 -14.73
C TYR A 56 15.59 9.14 -14.53
N PRO A 57 15.24 7.88 -14.86
CA PRO A 57 16.19 6.78 -14.89
C PRO A 57 17.40 7.10 -15.78
N TYR A 58 18.57 6.54 -15.43
CA TYR A 58 19.84 6.81 -16.10
C TYR A 58 19.77 6.63 -17.61
N GLU A 59 19.18 5.54 -18.09
CA GLU A 59 19.06 5.23 -19.52
C GLU A 59 18.27 6.31 -20.26
N LEU A 60 17.21 6.83 -19.64
CA LEU A 60 16.41 7.90 -20.21
C LEU A 60 17.17 9.23 -20.19
N LEU A 61 17.91 9.55 -19.12
CA LEU A 61 18.75 10.76 -19.08
C LEU A 61 19.83 10.76 -20.18
N VAL A 62 20.44 9.60 -20.47
CA VAL A 62 21.40 9.46 -21.58
C VAL A 62 20.72 9.77 -22.91
N LEU A 63 19.54 9.20 -23.17
CA LEU A 63 18.79 9.44 -24.40
C LEU A 63 18.39 10.91 -24.56
N LEU A 64 17.87 11.53 -23.49
CA LEU A 64 17.51 12.94 -23.48
C LEU A 64 18.74 13.83 -23.71
N GLY A 65 19.89 13.47 -23.15
CA GLY A 65 21.15 14.20 -23.34
C GLY A 65 21.66 14.24 -24.78
N HIS A 66 21.23 13.30 -25.64
CA HIS A 66 21.51 13.35 -27.07
C HIS A 66 20.61 14.33 -27.83
N GLN A 67 19.36 14.49 -27.39
CA GLN A 67 18.33 15.32 -28.02
C GLN A 67 18.38 16.79 -27.55
N ALA A 68 18.56 17.01 -26.25
CA ALA A 68 18.63 18.32 -25.66
C ALA A 68 19.90 19.09 -26.06
N ARG A 69 19.85 20.43 -26.00
CA ARG A 69 21.06 21.26 -26.11
C ARG A 69 21.95 21.05 -24.88
N SER A 70 21.34 21.15 -23.69
CA SER A 70 21.96 20.86 -22.40
C SER A 70 20.92 20.33 -21.39
N ILE A 71 21.36 19.55 -20.41
CA ILE A 71 20.56 19.07 -19.28
C ILE A 71 21.31 19.30 -17.97
N LEU A 72 20.74 20.14 -17.11
CA LEU A 72 21.16 20.33 -15.73
C LEU A 72 20.18 19.59 -14.82
N ILE A 73 20.66 18.70 -13.96
CA ILE A 73 19.85 17.99 -12.98
C ILE A 73 20.27 18.43 -11.57
N ILE A 74 19.31 18.92 -10.78
CA ILE A 74 19.49 19.31 -9.38
C ILE A 74 18.55 18.47 -8.54
N ASP A 75 19.08 17.53 -7.76
CA ASP A 75 18.27 16.56 -7.04
C ASP A 75 18.90 16.16 -5.69
N HIS A 76 18.08 15.59 -4.81
CA HIS A 76 18.47 15.13 -3.48
C HIS A 76 17.89 13.75 -3.13
N HIS A 77 17.10 13.15 -4.03
CA HIS A 77 16.46 11.86 -3.78
C HIS A 77 17.47 10.70 -3.75
N LYS A 78 17.41 9.87 -2.70
CA LYS A 78 18.26 8.67 -2.55
C LYS A 78 18.15 7.74 -3.77
N THR A 79 16.94 7.60 -4.31
CA THR A 79 16.65 6.76 -5.49
C THR A 79 17.32 7.25 -6.77
N ALA A 80 17.71 8.53 -6.84
CA ALA A 80 18.42 9.10 -7.98
C ALA A 80 19.95 9.04 -7.84
N ALA A 81 20.47 8.82 -6.62
CA ALA A 81 21.90 8.93 -6.33
C ALA A 81 22.79 8.08 -7.24
N GLU A 82 22.45 6.79 -7.41
CA GLU A 82 23.25 5.86 -8.23
C GLU A 82 23.22 6.22 -9.72
N ALA A 83 22.08 6.69 -10.22
CA ALA A 83 21.95 7.13 -11.61
C ALA A 83 22.75 8.43 -11.86
N LEU A 84 22.63 9.40 -10.95
CA LEU A 84 23.28 10.71 -11.09
C LEU A 84 24.78 10.65 -10.86
N ALA A 85 25.29 9.71 -10.06
CA ALA A 85 26.72 9.48 -9.87
C ALA A 85 27.43 8.97 -11.14
N GLN A 86 26.69 8.42 -12.10
CA GLN A 86 27.23 7.98 -13.39
C GLN A 86 27.30 9.11 -14.42
N LEU A 87 26.68 10.25 -14.15
CA LEU A 87 26.67 11.42 -15.02
C LEU A 87 27.73 12.44 -14.58
N PRO A 88 28.25 13.27 -15.50
CA PRO A 88 29.22 14.30 -15.14
C PRO A 88 28.64 15.30 -14.13
N GLN A 89 29.42 15.67 -13.11
CA GLN A 89 29.05 16.73 -12.19
C GLN A 89 29.01 18.08 -12.92
N ALA A 90 28.03 18.92 -12.59
CA ALA A 90 27.97 20.28 -13.10
C ALA A 90 29.06 21.16 -12.45
N PRO A 91 29.44 22.29 -13.08
CA PRO A 91 30.24 23.34 -12.44
C PRO A 91 29.58 23.86 -11.16
N ALA A 92 30.34 24.57 -10.33
CA ALA A 92 29.94 24.87 -8.96
C ALA A 92 28.70 25.79 -8.82
N SER A 93 28.37 26.54 -9.88
CA SER A 93 27.22 27.44 -9.90
C SER A 93 26.60 27.55 -11.29
N PHE A 94 25.37 28.06 -11.35
CA PHE A 94 24.69 28.29 -12.63
C PHE A 94 25.44 29.29 -13.52
N ALA A 95 26.12 30.28 -12.93
CA ALA A 95 26.92 31.25 -13.66
C ALA A 95 28.09 30.62 -14.42
N GLU A 96 28.63 29.51 -13.91
CA GLU A 96 29.67 28.71 -14.58
C GLU A 96 29.08 27.68 -15.56
N TRP A 97 27.91 27.11 -15.23
CA TRP A 97 27.19 26.18 -16.10
C TRP A 97 26.70 26.82 -17.39
N ALA A 98 26.06 28.00 -17.31
CA ALA A 98 25.40 28.65 -18.44
C ALA A 98 26.32 28.89 -19.66
N PRO A 99 27.59 29.34 -19.52
CA PRO A 99 28.51 29.46 -20.65
C PRO A 99 29.30 28.16 -20.94
N SER A 100 29.11 27.09 -20.16
CA SER A 100 29.88 25.85 -20.33
C SER A 100 29.49 25.12 -21.62
N THR A 101 30.43 24.31 -22.14
CA THR A 101 30.17 23.39 -23.26
C THR A 101 29.65 22.03 -22.80
N GLN A 102 29.47 21.84 -21.50
CA GLN A 102 28.99 20.61 -20.91
C GLN A 102 27.51 20.41 -21.26
N ARG A 103 27.19 19.26 -21.86
CA ARG A 103 25.81 18.98 -22.28
C ARG A 103 24.96 18.36 -21.18
N VAL A 104 25.54 17.65 -20.22
CA VAL A 104 24.83 17.03 -19.11
C VAL A 104 25.60 17.27 -17.82
N GLY A 105 24.93 17.79 -16.79
CA GLY A 105 25.53 18.12 -15.50
C GLY A 105 24.61 17.78 -14.35
N THR A 106 25.17 17.22 -13.28
CA THR A 106 24.44 16.88 -12.06
C THR A 106 24.90 17.71 -10.85
N VAL A 107 23.95 18.11 -10.04
CA VAL A 107 24.12 18.72 -8.72
C VAL A 107 23.31 17.87 -7.75
N PHE A 108 23.99 17.11 -6.90
CA PHE A 108 23.34 16.15 -6.01
C PHE A 108 23.79 16.33 -4.57
N ASP A 109 22.82 16.49 -3.65
CA ASP A 109 23.10 16.61 -2.22
C ASP A 109 21.90 16.21 -1.34
N MET A 110 22.00 15.07 -0.66
CA MET A 110 20.96 14.57 0.25
C MET A 110 20.82 15.35 1.56
N SER A 111 21.73 16.27 1.87
CA SER A 111 21.68 17.11 3.07
C SER A 111 20.85 18.38 2.89
N ARG A 112 20.40 18.65 1.67
CA ARG A 112 19.58 19.80 1.28
C ARG A 112 18.32 19.33 0.56
N SER A 113 17.31 20.17 0.56
CA SER A 113 16.08 19.97 -0.23
C SER A 113 16.30 20.39 -1.67
N GLY A 114 15.46 19.95 -2.60
CA GLY A 114 15.51 20.37 -4.00
C GLY A 114 15.45 21.89 -4.16
N ALA A 115 14.57 22.57 -3.42
CA ALA A 115 14.43 24.03 -3.43
C ALA A 115 15.65 24.73 -2.84
N GLY A 116 16.16 24.25 -1.70
CA GLY A 116 17.36 24.79 -1.06
C GLY A 116 18.61 24.64 -1.91
N LEU A 117 18.81 23.45 -2.50
CA LEU A 117 19.92 23.15 -3.39
C LEU A 117 19.84 23.98 -4.67
N THR A 118 18.65 24.13 -5.25
CA THR A 118 18.43 24.98 -6.44
C THR A 118 18.72 26.45 -6.13
N TRP A 119 18.30 26.98 -4.97
CA TRP A 119 18.62 28.36 -4.59
C TRP A 119 20.13 28.59 -4.53
N ASP A 120 20.85 27.75 -3.80
CA ASP A 120 22.30 27.89 -3.63
C ASP A 120 23.05 27.83 -4.97
N TYR A 121 22.56 27.00 -5.90
CA TYR A 121 23.20 26.83 -7.20
C TYR A 121 23.04 28.06 -8.11
N PHE A 122 21.87 28.69 -8.09
CA PHE A 122 21.56 29.86 -8.91
C PHE A 122 22.03 31.17 -8.29
N ASN A 123 22.08 31.26 -6.96
CA ASN A 123 22.41 32.48 -6.22
C ASN A 123 23.54 32.23 -5.20
N PRO A 124 24.73 31.79 -5.65
CA PRO A 124 25.81 31.43 -4.76
C PRO A 124 26.23 32.63 -3.89
N GLY A 125 26.20 32.44 -2.58
CA GLY A 125 26.56 33.48 -1.60
C GLY A 125 25.42 34.43 -1.22
N GLU A 126 24.24 34.31 -1.85
CA GLU A 126 23.05 35.06 -1.43
C GLU A 126 22.25 34.31 -0.37
N PRO A 127 21.70 35.01 0.65
CA PRO A 127 20.86 34.37 1.64
C PRO A 127 19.59 33.82 1.00
N ARG A 128 19.25 32.57 1.32
CA ARG A 128 17.99 31.95 0.94
C ARG A 128 16.80 32.74 1.50
N PRO A 129 15.68 32.90 0.76
CA PRO A 129 14.42 33.35 1.31
C PRO A 129 14.05 32.47 2.51
N ALA A 130 13.56 33.08 3.58
CA ALA A 130 13.27 32.35 4.81
C ALA A 130 12.28 31.19 4.57
N LEU A 131 11.31 31.37 3.67
CA LEU A 131 10.36 30.31 3.29
C LEU A 131 11.06 29.08 2.67
N ILE A 132 12.10 29.26 1.85
CA ILE A 132 12.89 28.13 1.29
C ILE A 132 13.56 27.33 2.40
N ASN A 133 14.08 28.00 3.45
CA ASN A 133 14.66 27.31 4.59
C ASN A 133 13.62 26.49 5.37
N HIS A 134 12.39 27.00 5.51
CA HIS A 134 11.30 26.24 6.14
C HIS A 134 10.77 25.10 5.26
N ILE A 135 10.82 25.25 3.93
CA ILE A 135 10.54 24.14 2.99
C ILE A 135 11.57 23.03 3.19
N GLU A 136 12.87 23.37 3.24
CA GLU A 136 13.94 22.40 3.50
C GLU A 136 13.79 21.71 4.86
N ASP A 137 13.50 22.49 5.91
CA ASP A 137 13.37 21.99 7.28
C ASP A 137 12.22 20.98 7.42
N ARG A 138 11.13 21.17 6.67
CA ARG A 138 10.03 20.19 6.61
C ARG A 138 10.35 19.02 5.68
N ASP A 139 10.93 19.29 4.52
CA ASP A 139 11.17 18.28 3.51
C ASP A 139 12.11 17.18 4.04
N LEU A 140 13.18 17.61 4.70
CA LEU A 140 14.13 16.72 5.38
C LEU A 140 13.65 16.25 6.77
N TRP A 141 12.39 16.54 7.12
CA TRP A 141 11.71 16.13 8.35
C TRP A 141 12.45 16.52 9.64
N ARG A 142 13.09 17.70 9.65
CA ARG A 142 13.95 18.18 10.75
C ARG A 142 13.18 18.95 11.82
N PHE A 143 12.26 19.83 11.39
CA PHE A 143 11.50 20.73 12.26
C PHE A 143 12.35 21.49 13.30
N LYS A 144 13.53 21.96 12.90
CA LYS A 144 14.45 22.70 13.77
C LYS A 144 14.17 24.20 13.80
N LEU A 145 13.55 24.74 12.75
CA LEU A 145 13.23 26.16 12.69
C LEU A 145 11.88 26.42 13.38
N GLU A 146 11.82 27.52 14.13
CA GLU A 146 10.60 27.92 14.82
C GLU A 146 9.45 28.13 13.81
N GLY A 147 8.30 27.52 14.09
CA GLY A 147 7.10 27.73 13.30
C GLY A 147 7.07 27.00 11.95
N THR A 148 8.04 26.12 11.64
CA THR A 148 8.05 25.38 10.36
C THR A 148 6.72 24.68 10.10
N ARG A 149 6.13 24.02 11.10
CA ARG A 149 4.87 23.29 10.95
C ARG A 149 3.72 24.21 10.55
N GLU A 150 3.57 25.33 11.24
CA GLU A 150 2.56 26.33 10.97
C GLU A 150 2.77 26.98 9.59
N ILE A 151 4.02 27.34 9.25
CA ILE A 151 4.35 27.93 7.95
C ILE A 151 4.01 26.96 6.82
N GLN A 152 4.27 25.66 6.99
CA GLN A 152 3.93 24.65 6.01
C GLN A 152 2.43 24.43 5.90
N ALA A 153 1.71 24.41 7.03
CA ALA A 153 0.25 24.35 7.02
C ALA A 153 -0.37 25.56 6.29
N ASN A 154 0.19 26.76 6.48
CA ASN A 154 -0.18 27.95 5.73
C ASN A 154 0.15 27.79 4.24
N LEU A 155 1.38 27.39 3.88
CA LEU A 155 1.84 27.20 2.51
C LEU A 155 0.96 26.21 1.73
N PHE A 156 0.67 25.04 2.30
CA PHE A 156 -0.16 24.00 1.68
C PHE A 156 -1.65 24.37 1.56
N SER A 157 -2.09 25.46 2.19
CA SER A 157 -3.45 25.96 2.01
C SER A 157 -3.64 26.77 0.71
N TYR A 158 -2.55 27.12 0.03
CA TYR A 158 -2.56 27.87 -1.24
C TYR A 158 -2.30 26.97 -2.45
N PRO A 159 -2.78 27.37 -3.65
CA PRO A 159 -2.46 26.65 -4.88
C PRO A 159 -0.97 26.78 -5.24
N TYR A 160 -0.47 25.78 -5.97
CA TYR A 160 0.83 25.82 -6.64
C TYR A 160 0.77 26.73 -7.88
N ASP A 161 0.73 28.03 -7.62
CA ASP A 161 0.71 29.09 -8.61
C ASP A 161 1.86 30.08 -8.35
N PHE A 162 2.56 30.48 -9.41
CA PHE A 162 3.76 31.28 -9.26
C PHE A 162 3.48 32.69 -8.74
N ASP A 163 2.37 33.32 -9.12
CA ASP A 163 2.04 34.67 -8.69
C ASP A 163 1.59 34.66 -7.21
N VAL A 164 0.90 33.60 -6.79
CA VAL A 164 0.62 33.35 -5.36
C VAL A 164 1.91 33.15 -4.58
N TRP A 165 2.85 32.34 -5.08
CA TRP A 165 4.12 32.08 -4.42
C TRP A 165 5.04 33.30 -4.36
N ASP A 166 4.97 34.22 -5.34
CA ASP A 166 5.66 35.50 -5.27
C ASP A 166 5.21 36.35 -4.07
N LEU A 167 3.94 36.24 -3.66
CA LEU A 167 3.41 36.90 -2.47
C LEU A 167 3.84 36.16 -1.19
N LEU A 168 3.77 34.83 -1.18
CA LEU A 168 4.16 34.00 -0.04
C LEU A 168 5.64 34.13 0.29
N MET A 169 6.51 34.19 -0.71
CA MET A 169 7.96 34.40 -0.53
C MET A 169 8.30 35.76 0.10
N LYS A 170 7.39 36.75 0.00
CA LYS A 170 7.52 38.07 0.62
C LYS A 170 6.79 38.18 1.96
N GLN A 171 6.01 37.18 2.33
CA GLN A 171 5.25 37.20 3.58
C GLN A 171 6.21 37.15 4.78
N PRO A 172 6.06 38.05 5.78
CA PRO A 172 6.85 37.95 7.00
C PRO A 172 6.60 36.62 7.72
N ILE A 173 7.67 35.97 8.20
CA ILE A 173 7.60 34.66 8.86
C ILE A 173 6.60 34.64 10.02
N ALA A 174 6.58 35.67 10.87
CA ALA A 174 5.60 35.76 11.96
C ALA A 174 4.13 35.76 11.48
N ALA A 175 3.86 36.39 10.33
CA ALA A 175 2.52 36.39 9.73
C ALA A 175 2.18 35.02 9.13
N ALA A 176 3.14 34.34 8.50
CA ALA A 176 2.97 32.98 7.98
C ALA A 176 2.69 31.97 9.12
N ILE A 177 3.43 32.06 10.23
CA ILE A 177 3.16 31.27 11.45
C ILE A 177 1.74 31.53 11.93
N THR A 178 1.37 32.81 12.13
CA THR A 178 0.04 33.19 12.63
C THR A 178 -1.09 32.62 11.78
N ALA A 179 -0.94 32.65 10.45
CA ALA A 179 -1.91 32.08 9.51
C ALA A 179 -2.02 30.54 9.62
N GLY A 180 -0.93 29.87 9.95
CA GLY A 180 -0.87 28.40 10.05
C GLY A 180 -1.35 27.79 11.37
N VAL A 181 -1.28 28.52 12.49
CA VAL A 181 -1.54 27.98 13.84
C VAL A 181 -2.86 27.20 13.95
N ALA A 182 -3.96 27.76 13.43
CA ALA A 182 -5.26 27.12 13.53
C ALA A 182 -5.38 25.88 12.63
N ILE A 183 -4.74 25.91 11.46
CA ILE A 183 -4.71 24.80 10.49
C ILE A 183 -3.93 23.63 11.09
N GLU A 184 -2.74 23.90 11.65
CA GLU A 184 -1.88 22.87 12.22
C GLU A 184 -2.48 22.24 13.47
N ARG A 185 -3.14 23.04 14.31
CA ARG A 185 -3.90 22.52 15.46
C ARG A 185 -5.03 21.59 15.02
N LYS A 186 -5.77 21.94 13.96
CA LYS A 186 -6.84 21.10 13.43
C LYS A 186 -6.29 19.80 12.84
N HIS A 187 -5.21 19.88 12.07
CA HIS A 187 -4.54 18.73 11.47
C HIS A 187 -4.13 17.69 12.53
N HIS A 188 -3.46 18.11 13.60
CA HIS A 188 -3.07 17.20 14.68
C HIS A 188 -4.26 16.59 15.41
N LYS A 189 -5.33 17.35 15.65
CA LYS A 189 -6.57 16.82 16.24
C LYS A 189 -7.16 15.72 15.34
N ASP A 190 -7.22 15.96 14.03
CA ASP A 190 -7.76 15.02 13.07
C ASP A 190 -6.93 13.74 13.00
N VAL A 191 -5.60 13.87 12.90
CA VAL A 191 -4.68 12.72 12.94
C VAL A 191 -4.91 11.89 14.19
N ALA A 192 -4.99 12.51 15.37
CA ALA A 192 -5.23 11.80 16.63
C ALA A 192 -6.62 11.14 16.73
N GLU A 193 -7.66 11.75 16.16
CA GLU A 193 -9.01 11.19 16.11
C GLU A 193 -9.12 10.03 15.13
N LEU A 194 -8.57 10.19 13.92
CA LEU A 194 -8.61 9.18 12.88
C LEU A 194 -7.82 7.93 13.29
N LEU A 195 -6.61 8.10 13.86
CA LEU A 195 -5.81 6.97 14.35
C LEU A 195 -6.51 6.14 15.43
N ARG A 196 -7.36 6.75 16.26
CA ARG A 196 -8.15 5.99 17.26
C ARG A 196 -9.18 5.05 16.63
N GLY A 197 -9.71 5.41 15.46
CA GLY A 197 -10.76 4.63 14.78
C GLY A 197 -10.25 3.75 13.64
N SER A 198 -9.11 4.07 13.02
CA SER A 198 -8.66 3.40 11.78
C SER A 198 -7.40 2.56 11.92
N LYS A 199 -6.67 2.65 13.06
CA LYS A 199 -5.44 1.90 13.28
C LYS A 199 -5.73 0.40 13.43
N ARG A 200 -5.07 -0.41 12.60
CA ARG A 200 -5.06 -1.86 12.64
C ARG A 200 -3.64 -2.40 12.46
N ARG A 201 -3.48 -3.72 12.50
CA ARG A 201 -2.21 -4.41 12.20
C ARG A 201 -2.30 -5.10 10.84
N MET A 202 -1.20 -5.12 10.10
CA MET A 202 -1.06 -5.85 8.83
C MET A 202 0.34 -6.43 8.72
N ILE A 203 0.47 -7.56 8.03
CA ILE A 203 1.77 -8.08 7.61
C ILE A 203 2.16 -7.41 6.30
N ILE A 204 3.25 -6.65 6.30
CA ILE A 204 3.84 -6.03 5.10
C ILE A 204 5.30 -6.47 5.03
N ALA A 205 5.70 -7.07 3.90
CA ALA A 205 7.04 -7.66 3.70
C ALA A 205 7.48 -8.59 4.85
N GLY A 206 6.54 -9.37 5.40
CA GLY A 206 6.81 -10.29 6.53
C GLY A 206 6.87 -9.63 7.91
N HIS A 207 6.66 -8.31 8.01
CA HIS A 207 6.64 -7.58 9.27
C HIS A 207 5.22 -7.25 9.70
N ASP A 208 4.86 -7.60 10.92
CA ASP A 208 3.64 -7.11 11.56
C ASP A 208 3.84 -5.66 11.97
N VAL A 209 3.03 -4.75 11.41
CA VAL A 209 3.18 -3.28 11.57
C VAL A 209 1.83 -2.58 11.75
N PRO A 210 1.79 -1.40 12.40
CA PRO A 210 0.57 -0.62 12.49
C PRO A 210 0.26 0.04 11.15
N VAL A 211 -1.01 -0.04 10.76
CA VAL A 211 -1.53 0.51 9.51
C VAL A 211 -2.82 1.28 9.74
N ALA A 212 -2.98 2.42 9.09
CA ALA A 212 -4.22 3.20 9.11
C ALA A 212 -4.73 3.51 7.69
N ASN A 213 -6.05 3.42 7.48
CA ASN A 213 -6.68 3.95 6.27
C ASN A 213 -6.88 5.46 6.43
N LEU A 214 -6.09 6.27 5.71
CA LEU A 214 -6.10 7.72 5.83
C LEU A 214 -5.83 8.39 4.47
N PRO A 215 -6.50 9.52 4.18
CA PRO A 215 -6.14 10.35 3.03
C PRO A 215 -4.66 10.78 3.09
N TYR A 216 -4.01 10.91 1.92
CA TYR A 216 -2.58 11.21 1.81
C TYR A 216 -2.11 12.43 2.60
N ILE A 217 -2.99 13.44 2.76
CA ILE A 217 -2.71 14.67 3.51
C ILE A 217 -2.37 14.41 4.99
N HIS A 218 -2.82 13.30 5.57
CA HIS A 218 -2.54 12.93 6.96
C HIS A 218 -1.46 11.85 7.09
N SER A 219 -1.08 11.20 5.99
CA SER A 219 -0.25 9.99 6.01
C SER A 219 1.15 10.18 6.62
N SER A 220 1.76 11.34 6.45
CA SER A 220 3.11 11.60 6.96
C SER A 220 3.15 11.66 8.49
N ASP A 221 2.33 12.53 9.11
CA ASP A 221 2.29 12.65 10.57
C ASP A 221 1.67 11.42 11.22
N ALA A 222 0.60 10.86 10.63
CA ALA A 222 -0.01 9.65 11.15
C ALA A 222 0.96 8.45 11.12
N GLY A 223 1.67 8.27 10.00
CA GLY A 223 2.70 7.25 9.88
C GLY A 223 3.86 7.49 10.85
N HIS A 224 4.34 8.74 10.99
CA HIS A 224 5.41 9.08 11.93
C HIS A 224 5.03 8.79 13.39
N LEU A 225 3.80 9.11 13.80
CA LEU A 225 3.28 8.80 15.14
C LEU A 225 3.15 7.29 15.36
N MET A 226 2.65 6.56 14.37
CA MET A 226 2.48 5.12 14.47
C MET A 226 3.81 4.35 14.44
N ALA A 227 4.86 4.88 13.81
CA ALA A 227 6.15 4.22 13.67
C ALA A 227 7.00 4.23 14.94
N GLN A 228 6.62 5.01 15.96
CA GLN A 228 7.39 5.10 17.21
C GLN A 228 7.42 3.76 17.94
N GLY A 229 8.61 3.18 18.10
CA GLY A 229 8.81 1.88 18.74
C GLY A 229 8.43 0.67 17.88
N GLU A 230 8.14 0.87 16.59
CA GLU A 230 7.75 -0.16 15.63
C GLU A 230 8.81 -0.27 14.52
N PRO A 231 8.91 -1.39 13.78
CA PRO A 231 9.85 -1.50 12.66
C PRO A 231 9.61 -0.40 11.62
N PHE A 232 8.33 -0.17 11.32
CA PHE A 232 7.81 0.93 10.53
C PHE A 232 6.28 0.98 10.72
N ALA A 233 5.62 1.95 10.11
CA ALA A 233 4.17 2.05 10.02
C ALA A 233 3.74 2.36 8.59
N ALA A 234 2.48 2.09 8.26
CA ALA A 234 1.91 2.43 6.97
C ALA A 234 0.60 3.21 7.09
N CYS A 235 0.35 4.12 6.17
CA CYS A 235 -0.99 4.60 5.86
C CYS A 235 -1.35 4.12 4.46
N TYR A 236 -2.62 3.78 4.22
CA TYR A 236 -3.09 3.51 2.86
C TYR A 236 -4.32 4.31 2.50
N GLN A 237 -4.49 4.53 1.20
CA GLN A 237 -5.70 5.06 0.59
C GLN A 237 -6.00 4.31 -0.70
N ASP A 238 -7.29 4.17 -1.02
CA ASP A 238 -7.73 3.66 -2.31
C ASP A 238 -7.88 4.82 -3.30
N THR A 239 -7.32 4.64 -4.49
CA THR A 239 -7.50 5.53 -5.64
C THR A 239 -8.57 4.96 -6.56
N THR A 240 -8.76 5.53 -7.76
CA THR A 240 -9.65 4.95 -8.77
C THR A 240 -9.16 3.62 -9.32
N GLU A 241 -7.87 3.29 -9.19
CA GLU A 241 -7.26 2.15 -9.88
C GLU A 241 -6.49 1.19 -8.97
N HIS A 242 -6.01 1.67 -7.81
CA HIS A 242 -5.11 0.91 -6.94
C HIS A 242 -5.17 1.38 -5.50
N ARG A 243 -4.66 0.56 -4.57
CA ARG A 243 -4.35 0.98 -3.20
C ARG A 243 -2.92 1.50 -3.14
N TYR A 244 -2.76 2.72 -2.62
CA TYR A 244 -1.44 3.31 -2.38
C TYR A 244 -1.09 3.20 -0.90
N PHE A 245 0.12 2.72 -0.61
CA PHE A 245 0.71 2.65 0.73
C PHE A 245 1.81 3.69 0.88
N SER A 246 1.73 4.47 1.96
CA SER A 246 2.75 5.41 2.41
C SER A 246 3.39 4.87 3.69
N LEU A 247 4.67 4.54 3.63
CA LEU A 247 5.44 3.96 4.73
C LEU A 247 6.24 5.03 5.48
N ARG A 248 6.31 4.93 6.80
CA ARG A 248 7.15 5.78 7.66
C ARG A 248 7.90 4.93 8.67
N SER A 249 9.16 5.25 8.93
CA SER A 249 9.96 4.67 10.02
C SER A 249 10.70 5.77 10.79
N SER A 250 11.18 5.44 11.99
CA SER A 250 12.14 6.26 12.73
C SER A 250 13.58 5.93 12.28
N ASP A 251 14.56 6.72 12.75
CA ASP A 251 15.98 6.47 12.46
C ASP A 251 16.47 5.10 12.96
N GLU A 252 15.86 4.59 14.03
CA GLU A 252 16.10 3.26 14.59
C GLU A 252 15.24 2.17 13.92
N GLY A 253 14.24 2.56 13.12
CA GLY A 253 13.36 1.63 12.39
C GLY A 253 14.01 1.08 11.11
N LEU A 254 13.26 0.28 10.35
CA LEU A 254 13.74 -0.29 9.09
C LEU A 254 13.82 0.74 7.96
N ASP A 255 14.65 0.47 6.95
CA ASP A 255 14.67 1.24 5.69
C ASP A 255 13.39 0.93 4.89
N VAL A 256 12.40 1.81 4.97
CA VAL A 256 11.13 1.63 4.25
C VAL A 256 11.27 1.84 2.75
N GLY A 257 12.34 2.48 2.28
CA GLY A 257 12.67 2.56 0.86
C GLY A 257 12.96 1.18 0.29
N GLU A 258 13.72 0.36 1.00
CA GLU A 258 13.98 -1.04 0.61
C GLU A 258 12.73 -1.91 0.71
N ILE A 259 11.85 -1.69 1.70
CA ILE A 259 10.56 -2.37 1.78
C ILE A 259 9.67 -2.02 0.56
N ALA A 260 9.57 -0.73 0.22
CA ALA A 260 8.75 -0.28 -0.90
C ALA A 260 9.24 -0.83 -2.25
N LYS A 261 10.56 -0.98 -2.44
CA LYS A 261 11.15 -1.58 -3.66
C LYS A 261 10.67 -3.00 -3.92
N GLN A 262 10.39 -3.79 -2.88
CA GLN A 262 9.85 -5.16 -3.05
C GLN A 262 8.48 -5.18 -3.74
N TYR A 263 7.75 -4.06 -3.67
CA TYR A 263 6.44 -3.87 -4.31
C TYR A 263 6.51 -2.96 -5.55
N GLY A 264 7.72 -2.70 -6.09
CA GLY A 264 7.92 -1.80 -7.23
C GLY A 264 7.76 -0.32 -6.91
N GLY A 265 7.76 0.04 -5.62
CA GLY A 265 7.78 1.43 -5.14
C GLY A 265 9.19 1.94 -4.83
N GLY A 266 9.27 2.99 -4.02
CA GLY A 266 10.55 3.56 -3.60
C GLY A 266 10.40 4.79 -2.69
N GLY A 267 11.53 5.40 -2.35
CA GLY A 267 11.59 6.62 -1.54
C GLY A 267 12.85 6.69 -0.67
N HIS A 268 12.79 7.53 0.35
CA HIS A 268 13.85 7.67 1.36
C HIS A 268 13.77 6.58 2.41
N ARG A 269 14.86 6.44 3.18
CA ARG A 269 15.01 5.46 4.27
C ARG A 269 13.82 5.47 5.23
N ASN A 270 13.31 6.65 5.59
CA ASN A 270 12.26 6.83 6.59
C ASN A 270 10.89 7.22 5.99
N ALA A 271 10.82 7.40 4.67
CA ALA A 271 9.60 7.81 3.99
C ALA A 271 9.60 7.29 2.55
N ALA A 272 8.76 6.30 2.30
CA ALA A 272 8.63 5.65 1.00
C ALA A 272 7.18 5.30 0.72
N GLY A 273 6.89 4.86 -0.50
CA GLY A 273 5.56 4.39 -0.84
C GLY A 273 5.54 3.45 -2.04
N PHE A 274 4.47 2.68 -2.13
CA PHE A 274 4.23 1.74 -3.20
C PHE A 274 2.73 1.64 -3.49
N LYS A 275 2.37 1.07 -4.64
CA LYS A 275 0.97 0.83 -5.02
C LYS A 275 0.76 -0.63 -5.38
N VAL A 276 -0.42 -1.14 -5.08
CA VAL A 276 -0.83 -2.51 -5.43
C VAL A 276 -2.23 -2.50 -6.04
N PRO A 277 -2.54 -3.40 -6.99
CA PRO A 277 -3.89 -3.55 -7.53
C PRO A 277 -4.86 -4.08 -6.46
N PHE A 278 -6.17 -3.94 -6.68
CA PHE A 278 -7.19 -4.31 -5.68
C PHE A 278 -7.31 -5.82 -5.41
N ASP A 279 -6.82 -6.66 -6.31
CA ASP A 279 -6.75 -8.12 -6.17
C ASP A 279 -5.47 -8.59 -5.45
N HIS A 280 -4.58 -7.68 -5.06
CA HIS A 280 -3.39 -8.00 -4.27
C HIS A 280 -3.76 -8.41 -2.83
N GLU A 281 -2.98 -9.31 -2.22
CA GLU A 281 -3.22 -9.82 -0.85
C GLU A 281 -3.35 -8.70 0.20
N LEU A 282 -2.55 -7.62 0.09
CA LEU A 282 -2.63 -6.43 0.96
C LEU A 282 -3.94 -5.62 0.81
N CYS A 283 -4.71 -5.86 -0.25
CA CYS A 283 -6.02 -5.25 -0.49
C CYS A 283 -7.16 -6.08 0.06
N ILE A 284 -7.00 -7.40 0.05
CA ILE A 284 -8.03 -8.36 0.42
C ILE A 284 -8.10 -8.43 1.96
N PRO A 285 -9.26 -8.13 2.57
CA PRO A 285 -9.40 -8.31 4.01
C PRO A 285 -9.19 -9.79 4.37
N ALA A 286 -8.54 -10.04 5.50
CA ALA A 286 -8.39 -11.39 6.04
C ALA A 286 -9.78 -12.06 6.08
N ARG A 287 -9.98 -13.04 5.20
CA ARG A 287 -11.21 -13.81 5.15
C ARG A 287 -11.20 -14.82 6.29
N ILE A 288 -11.90 -14.48 7.37
CA ILE A 288 -12.21 -15.44 8.42
C ILE A 288 -13.35 -16.32 7.91
N LEU A 289 -13.04 -17.58 7.61
CA LEU A 289 -14.05 -18.59 7.34
C LEU A 289 -14.41 -19.27 8.66
N THR A 290 -15.69 -19.40 8.96
CA THR A 290 -16.16 -20.08 10.18
C THR A 290 -17.16 -21.18 9.85
N CYS A 291 -17.26 -22.17 10.73
CA CYS A 291 -18.37 -23.11 10.72
C CYS A 291 -19.65 -22.37 11.15
N VAL A 292 -20.65 -22.31 10.27
CA VAL A 292 -21.91 -21.57 10.52
C VAL A 292 -22.65 -22.09 11.76
N TYR A 293 -22.44 -23.35 12.14
CA TYR A 293 -23.18 -23.99 13.23
C TYR A 293 -22.50 -23.84 14.60
N CYS A 294 -21.17 -23.96 14.70
CA CYS A 294 -20.47 -23.91 15.99
C CYS A 294 -19.52 -22.72 16.14
N GLY A 295 -19.35 -21.89 15.11
CA GLY A 295 -18.45 -20.73 15.12
C GLY A 295 -16.96 -21.08 15.04
N HIS A 296 -16.57 -22.34 14.83
CA HIS A 296 -15.16 -22.73 14.68
C HIS A 296 -14.50 -21.96 13.53
N GLU A 297 -13.45 -21.22 13.83
CA GLU A 297 -12.67 -20.47 12.86
C GLU A 297 -11.65 -21.39 12.16
N TYR A 298 -11.64 -21.36 10.83
CA TYR A 298 -10.68 -22.11 10.03
C TYR A 298 -9.43 -21.27 9.76
N PRO A 299 -8.28 -21.90 9.45
CA PRO A 299 -7.08 -21.20 9.05
C PRO A 299 -7.32 -20.20 7.92
N GLN A 300 -6.54 -19.10 7.92
CA GLN A 300 -6.60 -18.08 6.89
C GLN A 300 -6.48 -18.71 5.49
N ASP A 301 -7.26 -18.18 4.55
CA ASP A 301 -7.30 -18.62 3.13
C ASP A 301 -7.84 -20.03 2.88
N THR A 302 -8.45 -20.67 3.90
CA THR A 302 -9.20 -21.91 3.69
C THR A 302 -10.31 -21.70 2.65
N PRO A 303 -10.35 -22.49 1.56
CA PRO A 303 -11.42 -22.42 0.57
C PRO A 303 -12.80 -22.63 1.20
N ALA A 304 -13.84 -22.01 0.65
CA ALA A 304 -15.20 -22.10 1.20
C ALA A 304 -15.82 -23.51 1.15
N ALA A 305 -15.25 -24.40 0.33
CA ALA A 305 -15.73 -25.76 0.13
C ALA A 305 -14.58 -26.68 -0.33
N GLY A 306 -14.77 -27.99 -0.18
CA GLY A 306 -13.88 -29.01 -0.74
C GLY A 306 -12.53 -29.18 -0.05
N HIS A 307 -12.20 -28.35 0.95
CA HIS A 307 -10.95 -28.50 1.70
C HIS A 307 -11.09 -29.54 2.82
N GLN A 308 -10.03 -30.32 3.06
CA GLN A 308 -10.04 -31.42 4.03
C GLN A 308 -10.32 -30.94 5.46
N VAL A 309 -9.77 -29.78 5.85
CA VAL A 309 -9.99 -29.18 7.17
C VAL A 309 -11.48 -28.95 7.49
N LEU A 310 -12.28 -28.58 6.47
CA LEU A 310 -13.72 -28.40 6.62
C LEU A 310 -14.39 -29.75 6.88
N THR A 311 -14.00 -30.76 6.08
CA THR A 311 -14.56 -32.12 6.18
C THR A 311 -14.25 -32.74 7.55
N ASP A 312 -13.01 -32.62 8.01
CA ASP A 312 -12.58 -33.14 9.30
C ASP A 312 -13.35 -32.49 10.44
N HIS A 313 -13.51 -31.17 10.41
CA HIS A 313 -14.32 -30.45 11.39
C HIS A 313 -15.81 -30.86 11.33
N ILE A 314 -16.44 -30.89 10.16
CA ILE A 314 -17.86 -31.23 9.98
C ILE A 314 -18.18 -32.63 10.53
N ARG A 315 -17.25 -33.59 10.40
CA ARG A 315 -17.42 -34.95 10.91
C ARG A 315 -17.54 -35.03 12.43
N VAL A 316 -16.92 -34.11 13.16
CA VAL A 316 -16.88 -34.13 14.64
C VAL A 316 -17.63 -32.96 15.29
N CYS A 317 -18.15 -32.03 14.50
CA CYS A 317 -18.87 -30.87 15.01
C CYS A 317 -20.21 -31.26 15.64
N ALA A 318 -20.33 -31.04 16.96
CA ALA A 318 -21.51 -31.39 17.74
C ALA A 318 -22.77 -30.62 17.33
N GLU A 319 -22.63 -29.34 16.98
CA GLU A 319 -23.74 -28.47 16.54
C GLU A 319 -24.12 -28.68 15.07
N HIS A 320 -23.37 -29.51 14.32
CA HIS A 320 -23.63 -29.70 12.91
C HIS A 320 -24.92 -30.55 12.70
N PRO A 321 -25.86 -30.14 11.83
CA PRO A 321 -27.12 -30.86 11.59
C PRO A 321 -26.95 -32.33 11.18
N LEU A 322 -25.77 -32.68 10.67
CA LEU A 322 -25.41 -34.06 10.35
C LEU A 322 -25.50 -34.99 11.57
N ARG A 323 -25.23 -34.50 12.79
CA ARG A 323 -25.35 -35.31 14.02
C ARG A 323 -26.80 -35.74 14.26
N GLN A 324 -27.75 -34.81 14.12
CA GLN A 324 -29.18 -35.11 14.26
C GLN A 324 -29.66 -36.07 13.16
N ALA A 325 -29.20 -35.89 11.92
CA ALA A 325 -29.53 -36.77 10.81
C ALA A 325 -29.01 -38.20 11.05
N GLU A 326 -27.76 -38.36 11.49
CA GLU A 326 -27.16 -39.66 11.81
C GLU A 326 -27.91 -40.37 12.95
N GLN A 327 -28.28 -39.63 14.02
CA GLN A 327 -29.09 -40.19 15.11
C GLN A 327 -30.47 -40.64 14.63
N THR A 328 -31.12 -39.85 13.78
CA THR A 328 -32.43 -40.19 13.19
C THR A 328 -32.32 -41.45 12.33
N ILE A 329 -31.29 -41.54 11.48
CA ILE A 329 -31.04 -42.73 10.65
C ILE A 329 -30.79 -43.96 11.53
N LEU A 330 -30.02 -43.82 12.62
CA LEU A 330 -29.77 -44.92 13.54
C LEU A 330 -31.06 -45.40 14.23
N GLN A 331 -31.92 -44.48 14.67
CA GLN A 331 -33.22 -44.80 15.26
C GLN A 331 -34.12 -45.56 14.26
N LEU A 332 -34.23 -45.05 13.03
CA LEU A 332 -35.02 -45.69 11.97
C LEU A 332 -34.47 -47.07 11.60
N ARG A 333 -33.14 -47.20 11.49
CA ARG A 333 -32.46 -48.47 11.24
C ARG A 333 -32.76 -49.48 12.34
N ASN A 334 -32.65 -49.10 13.60
CA ASN A 334 -32.92 -49.98 14.73
C ASN A 334 -34.39 -50.44 14.76
N ALA A 335 -35.34 -49.53 14.48
CA ALA A 335 -36.75 -49.88 14.36
C ALA A 335 -36.99 -50.87 13.21
N LEU A 336 -36.42 -50.62 12.03
CA LEU A 336 -36.56 -51.49 10.87
C LEU A 336 -35.90 -52.86 11.08
N ALA A 337 -34.74 -52.91 11.71
CA ALA A 337 -34.09 -54.15 12.10
C ALA A 337 -34.93 -54.96 13.10
N GLY A 338 -35.59 -54.28 14.05
CA GLY A 338 -36.55 -54.92 14.96
C GLY A 338 -37.77 -55.51 14.24
N LEU A 339 -38.27 -54.84 13.20
CA LEU A 339 -39.37 -55.34 12.36
C LEU A 339 -38.96 -56.52 11.46
N VAL A 340 -37.76 -56.47 10.90
CA VAL A 340 -37.22 -57.53 10.03
C VAL A 340 -36.74 -58.74 10.84
N GLY A 341 -36.35 -58.53 12.11
CA GLY A 341 -35.83 -59.56 13.01
C GLY A 341 -34.34 -59.87 12.81
N GLU A 342 -33.61 -59.05 12.06
CA GLU A 342 -32.21 -59.26 11.73
C GLU A 342 -31.51 -57.92 11.43
N SER A 343 -30.22 -57.82 11.72
CA SER A 343 -29.44 -56.58 11.60
C SER A 343 -28.03 -56.78 11.05
N THR A 344 -27.54 -58.02 11.01
CA THR A 344 -26.20 -58.35 10.54
C THR A 344 -26.15 -58.39 9.01
N PRO A 345 -25.04 -57.93 8.38
CA PRO A 345 -24.93 -57.98 6.91
C PRO A 345 -25.10 -59.39 6.33
N GLN A 346 -24.60 -60.40 7.03
CA GLN A 346 -24.71 -61.81 6.63
C GLN A 346 -26.14 -62.33 6.78
N GLY A 347 -26.80 -62.08 7.92
CA GLY A 347 -28.19 -62.48 8.14
C GLY A 347 -29.16 -61.79 7.18
N LEU A 348 -28.97 -60.49 6.91
CA LEU A 348 -29.76 -59.74 5.93
C LEU A 348 -29.60 -60.30 4.52
N ALA A 349 -28.39 -60.68 4.10
CA ALA A 349 -28.16 -61.30 2.81
C ALA A 349 -28.84 -62.68 2.67
N GLN A 350 -28.81 -63.47 3.75
CA GLN A 350 -29.49 -64.77 3.81
C GLN A 350 -31.01 -64.61 3.79
N LEU A 351 -31.56 -63.63 4.51
CA LEU A 351 -32.98 -63.29 4.49
C LEU A 351 -33.43 -62.84 3.10
N GLU A 352 -32.67 -61.98 2.42
CA GLU A 352 -33.01 -61.56 1.04
C GLU A 352 -33.05 -62.76 0.08
N ALA A 353 -32.09 -63.68 0.21
CA ALA A 353 -32.03 -64.90 -0.61
C ALA A 353 -33.19 -65.85 -0.32
N GLY A 354 -33.50 -66.07 0.96
CA GLY A 354 -34.60 -66.94 1.40
C GLY A 354 -35.98 -66.39 1.02
N LEU A 355 -36.17 -65.07 1.11
CA LEU A 355 -37.43 -64.40 0.78
C LEU A 355 -37.84 -64.59 -0.69
N ARG A 356 -36.89 -64.84 -1.60
CA ARG A 356 -37.20 -65.16 -3.00
C ARG A 356 -37.99 -66.46 -3.13
N LEU A 357 -37.73 -67.43 -2.27
CA LEU A 357 -38.33 -68.77 -2.27
C LEU A 357 -39.68 -68.85 -1.54
N VAL A 358 -40.03 -67.84 -0.75
CA VAL A 358 -41.31 -67.80 -0.01
C VAL A 358 -42.47 -67.45 -0.96
N PRO A 359 -43.54 -68.26 -1.03
CA PRO A 359 -44.73 -67.94 -1.81
C PRO A 359 -45.56 -66.88 -1.09
N MET A 360 -45.52 -65.64 -1.58
CA MET A 360 -46.25 -64.50 -1.02
C MET A 360 -46.58 -63.46 -2.11
N PRO A 361 -47.48 -62.49 -1.87
CA PRO A 361 -47.82 -61.45 -2.83
C PRO A 361 -46.58 -60.66 -3.30
N ALA A 362 -46.48 -60.41 -4.61
CA ALA A 362 -45.31 -59.76 -5.21
C ALA A 362 -45.03 -58.36 -4.62
N THR A 363 -46.08 -57.61 -4.28
CA THR A 363 -46.00 -56.28 -3.67
C THR A 363 -45.43 -56.32 -2.26
N GLU A 364 -45.80 -57.32 -1.47
CA GLU A 364 -45.31 -57.51 -0.10
C GLU A 364 -43.86 -58.00 -0.11
N LYS A 365 -43.54 -58.95 -1.00
CA LYS A 365 -42.17 -59.41 -1.25
C LYS A 365 -41.25 -58.25 -1.62
N ALA A 366 -41.68 -57.36 -2.52
CA ALA A 366 -40.90 -56.19 -2.92
C ALA A 366 -40.61 -55.25 -1.75
N ARG A 367 -41.60 -54.94 -0.91
CA ARG A 367 -41.41 -54.09 0.29
C ARG A 367 -40.42 -54.69 1.28
N MET A 368 -40.49 -55.99 1.51
CA MET A 368 -39.55 -56.68 2.41
C MET A 368 -38.12 -56.70 1.85
N VAL A 369 -37.96 -56.92 0.54
CA VAL A 369 -36.64 -56.81 -0.10
C VAL A 369 -36.08 -55.40 0.01
N GLU A 370 -36.90 -54.37 -0.19
CA GLU A 370 -36.51 -52.97 -0.05
C GLU A 370 -36.06 -52.65 1.39
N ALA A 371 -36.81 -53.10 2.40
CA ALA A 371 -36.42 -52.95 3.80
C ALA A 371 -35.08 -53.62 4.13
N ILE A 372 -34.86 -54.84 3.64
CA ILE A 372 -33.60 -55.58 3.83
C ILE A 372 -32.43 -54.85 3.16
N ARG A 373 -32.64 -54.30 1.95
CA ARG A 373 -31.62 -53.51 1.24
C ARG A 373 -31.31 -52.20 1.96
N ALA A 374 -32.32 -51.47 2.42
CA ALA A 374 -32.11 -50.26 3.21
C ALA A 374 -31.28 -50.52 4.48
N LEU A 375 -31.53 -51.64 5.17
CA LEU A 375 -30.71 -52.09 6.30
C LEU A 375 -29.30 -52.53 5.90
N ARG A 376 -29.09 -53.06 4.70
CA ARG A 376 -27.75 -53.40 4.23
C ARG A 376 -26.96 -52.15 3.83
N ASP A 377 -27.56 -51.26 3.07
CA ASP A 377 -26.88 -50.08 2.50
C ASP A 377 -26.50 -49.06 3.59
N THR A 378 -27.23 -49.06 4.72
CA THR A 378 -26.93 -48.20 5.88
C THR A 378 -26.01 -48.86 6.92
N SER A 379 -25.51 -50.09 6.70
CA SER A 379 -24.74 -50.83 7.71
C SER A 379 -23.34 -50.26 7.98
N GLY A 380 -22.81 -49.44 7.07
CA GLY A 380 -21.54 -48.73 7.25
C GLY A 380 -21.64 -47.50 8.16
N LEU A 381 -22.84 -46.98 8.41
CA LEU A 381 -23.05 -45.76 9.21
C LEU A 381 -22.84 -46.01 10.71
N THR A 382 -23.00 -47.25 11.18
CA THR A 382 -22.76 -47.62 12.58
C THR A 382 -21.27 -47.75 12.93
N ALA A 383 -20.41 -48.07 11.96
CA ALA A 383 -18.97 -48.19 12.19
C ALA A 383 -18.30 -46.83 12.49
N SER A 384 -18.84 -45.74 11.93
CA SER A 384 -18.34 -44.38 12.17
C SER A 384 -18.88 -43.75 13.46
N ALA A 385 -20.04 -44.19 13.95
CA ALA A 385 -20.66 -43.66 15.17
C ALA A 385 -20.10 -44.30 16.46
N VAL A 386 -19.63 -45.55 16.38
CA VAL A 386 -19.06 -46.28 17.55
C VAL A 386 -17.59 -45.93 17.80
N ALA A 387 -16.87 -45.40 16.82
CA ALA A 387 -15.47 -44.96 17.00
C ALA A 387 -15.32 -43.60 17.71
N LEU A 388 -16.43 -42.93 18.03
CA LEU A 388 -16.47 -41.58 18.63
C LEU A 388 -17.15 -41.54 20.01
N ALA A 389 -17.48 -42.71 20.58
CA ALA A 389 -17.89 -42.88 21.98
C ALA A 389 -16.76 -43.58 22.74
#